data_AF-A0A944PB39-F1
#
_entry.id   AF-A0A944PB39-F1
#
_cell.length_a   1.000
_cell.length_b   1.000
_cell.length_c   1.000
_cell.angle_alpha   90.00
_cell.angle_beta   90.00
_cell.angle_gamma   90.00
#
_symmetry.space_group_name_H-M   'P 1'
#
loop_
_entity.id
_entity.type
_entity.pdbx_description
1 polymer ?
#
loop_
_entity_poly.entity_id
_entity_poly.type
_entity_poly.pdbx_seq_one_letter_code
_entity_poly.pdbx_strand_id
1 'polypeptide(L)'
;MTNNSTDIVAICDTCLTAITDGEGHVWIDQDLAHRTARHQKGQTAGWEDCDGTETLTVDGGLPWNTTHTDCHPAKPEWAYAIPVERINTWPSFLHWTAHLMNKGWIEVTNWDMFILQSVEPQRGATSGLRPARPQGLEFRGIGQ
;
A
#
# COMPACT_ATOMS: atom_id res chain seq x y z
N MET A 1 2.94 -22.38 21.04
CA MET A 1 2.85 -21.02 20.44
C MET A 1 3.90 -20.98 19.34
N THR A 2 3.49 -21.22 18.10
CA THR A 2 4.38 -21.14 16.94
C THR A 2 4.78 -19.68 16.77
N ASN A 3 6.05 -19.34 16.95
CA ASN A 3 6.58 -18.05 16.53
C ASN A 3 6.32 -17.95 15.02
N ASN A 4 5.28 -17.23 14.62
CA ASN A 4 5.07 -16.86 13.24
C ASN A 4 6.17 -15.86 12.93
N SER A 5 7.24 -16.33 12.31
CA SER A 5 8.35 -15.47 11.92
C SER A 5 7.81 -14.50 10.87
N THR A 6 7.71 -13.22 11.20
CA THR A 6 7.35 -12.16 10.26
C THR A 6 8.47 -11.99 9.24
N ASP A 7 8.15 -12.12 7.95
CA ASP A 7 9.12 -11.91 6.87
C ASP A 7 9.20 -10.45 6.46
N ILE A 8 8.14 -9.69 6.77
CA ILE A 8 7.96 -8.30 6.38
C ILE A 8 7.71 -7.46 7.64
N VAL A 9 8.45 -6.36 7.78
CA VAL A 9 8.26 -5.34 8.80
C VAL A 9 7.54 -4.15 8.16
N ALA A 10 6.50 -3.66 8.81
CA ALA A 10 5.84 -2.42 8.42
C ALA A 10 6.48 -1.24 9.17
N ILE A 11 6.88 -0.20 8.45
CA ILE A 11 7.40 1.05 9.00
C ILE A 11 6.40 2.16 8.70
N CYS A 12 5.97 2.88 9.74
CA CYS A 12 4.98 3.93 9.62
C CYS A 12 5.49 5.13 8.81
N ASP A 13 4.70 5.60 7.85
CA ASP A 13 5.01 6.76 7.00
C ASP A 13 5.03 8.08 7.79
N THR A 14 4.34 8.15 8.94
CA THR A 14 4.27 9.34 9.78
C THR A 14 5.44 9.42 10.78
N CYS A 15 5.57 8.41 11.63
CA CYS A 15 6.50 8.45 12.76
C CYS A 15 7.82 7.70 12.50
N LEU A 16 7.92 7.00 11.37
CA LEU A 16 9.10 6.23 10.94
C LEU A 16 9.51 5.12 11.91
N THR A 17 8.60 4.68 12.78
CA THR A 17 8.81 3.53 13.67
C THR A 17 8.10 2.28 13.15
N ALA A 18 8.55 1.11 13.60
CA ALA A 18 7.93 -0.16 13.25
C ALA A 18 6.49 -0.23 13.79
N ILE A 19 5.60 -0.78 12.98
CA ILE A 19 4.22 -1.10 13.35
C ILE A 19 4.18 -2.56 13.74
N THR A 20 3.74 -2.86 14.96
CA THR A 20 3.52 -4.25 15.39
C THR A 20 2.10 -4.72 15.07
N ASP A 21 1.88 -6.02 15.20
CA ASP A 21 0.60 -6.67 14.93
C ASP A 21 -0.54 -6.02 15.74
N GLY A 22 -1.62 -5.63 15.06
CA GLY A 22 -2.78 -4.95 15.64
C GLY A 22 -2.63 -3.44 15.84
N GLU A 23 -1.47 -2.84 15.56
CA GLU A 23 -1.23 -1.41 15.80
C GLU A 23 -1.35 -0.53 14.56
N GLY A 24 -1.55 -1.09 13.37
CA GLY A 24 -1.62 -0.28 12.16
C GLY A 24 -2.02 -1.04 10.91
N HIS A 25 -2.00 -0.30 9.80
CA HIS A 25 -2.63 -0.70 8.56
C HIS A 25 -1.84 -0.23 7.35
N VAL A 26 -1.92 -1.03 6.28
CA VAL A 26 -1.63 -0.59 4.91
C VAL A 26 -2.96 -0.17 4.29
N TRP A 27 -3.09 1.06 3.80
CA TRP A 27 -4.39 1.60 3.41
C TRP A 27 -4.34 2.59 2.26
N ILE A 28 -5.50 2.80 1.65
CA ILE A 28 -5.73 3.79 0.58
C ILE A 28 -7.11 4.42 0.74
N ASP A 29 -7.27 5.67 0.29
CA ASP A 29 -8.58 6.30 0.17
C ASP A 29 -9.39 5.61 -0.94
N GLN A 30 -10.30 4.73 -0.52
CA GLN A 30 -11.11 3.90 -1.42
C GLN A 30 -12.11 4.73 -2.23
N ASP A 31 -12.70 5.75 -1.62
CA ASP A 31 -13.69 6.60 -2.26
C ASP A 31 -13.04 7.42 -3.37
N LEU A 32 -11.85 7.99 -3.10
CA LEU A 32 -11.04 8.65 -4.11
C LEU A 32 -10.64 7.69 -5.23
N ALA A 33 -10.21 6.47 -4.90
CA ALA A 33 -9.86 5.46 -5.91
C ALA A 33 -11.06 5.09 -6.80
N HIS A 34 -12.26 4.96 -6.24
CA HIS A 34 -13.47 4.67 -7.02
C HIS A 34 -13.85 5.85 -7.91
N ARG A 35 -13.81 7.09 -7.42
CA ARG A 35 -14.10 8.28 -8.24
C ARG A 35 -13.10 8.41 -9.39
N THR A 36 -11.81 8.30 -9.11
CA THR A 36 -10.74 8.37 -10.13
C THR A 36 -10.89 7.26 -11.18
N ALA A 37 -11.22 6.02 -10.76
CA ALA A 37 -11.44 4.92 -11.70
C ALA A 37 -12.68 5.12 -12.59
N ARG A 38 -13.77 5.70 -12.07
CA ARG A 38 -14.96 6.06 -12.88
C ARG A 38 -14.63 7.15 -13.89
N HIS A 39 -13.89 8.17 -13.46
CA HIS A 39 -13.44 9.27 -14.32
C HIS A 39 -12.57 8.77 -15.48
N GLN A 40 -11.56 7.92 -15.21
CA GLN A 40 -10.72 7.34 -16.27
C GLN A 40 -11.49 6.50 -17.28
N LYS A 41 -12.56 5.81 -16.85
CA LYS A 41 -13.41 4.99 -17.72
C LYS A 41 -14.43 5.81 -18.53
N GLY A 42 -14.33 7.14 -18.52
CA GLY A 42 -15.22 8.03 -19.27
C GLY A 42 -16.67 8.03 -18.74
N GLN A 43 -16.88 7.59 -17.49
CA GLN A 43 -18.18 7.60 -16.84
C GLN A 43 -18.37 8.93 -16.09
N THR A 44 -18.45 10.05 -16.82
CA THR A 44 -18.74 11.36 -16.23
C THR A 44 -20.22 11.51 -15.93
N ALA A 45 -20.58 11.49 -14.64
CA ALA A 45 -21.83 12.02 -14.15
C ALA A 45 -21.56 13.37 -13.48
N GLY A 46 -21.87 14.46 -14.18
CA GLY A 46 -22.03 15.79 -13.58
C GLY A 46 -20.74 16.61 -13.38
N TRP A 47 -20.88 17.90 -13.65
CA TRP A 47 -19.92 19.00 -13.51
C TRP A 47 -19.51 19.35 -12.05
N GLU A 48 -19.85 18.51 -11.07
CA GLU A 48 -19.63 18.76 -9.63
C GLU A 48 -18.34 18.13 -9.07
N ASP A 49 -17.60 17.36 -9.86
CA ASP A 49 -16.47 16.53 -9.37
C ASP A 49 -15.09 17.23 -9.46
N CYS A 50 -15.07 18.56 -9.61
CA CYS A 50 -13.87 19.32 -9.98
C CYS A 50 -13.00 19.84 -8.83
N ASP A 51 -13.39 19.65 -7.57
CA ASP A 51 -12.74 20.37 -6.44
C ASP A 51 -11.74 19.53 -5.61
N GLY A 52 -11.26 18.40 -6.13
CA GLY A 52 -10.33 17.53 -5.38
C GLY A 52 -9.23 16.85 -6.19
N THR A 53 -9.21 17.02 -7.51
CA THR A 53 -8.31 16.27 -8.42
C THR A 53 -6.94 16.93 -8.62
N GLU A 54 -6.68 18.11 -8.05
CA GLU A 54 -5.36 18.75 -8.14
C GLU A 54 -4.29 18.18 -7.18
N THR A 55 -4.65 17.22 -6.32
CA THR A 55 -3.70 16.70 -5.34
C THR A 55 -2.98 15.46 -5.88
N LEU A 56 -1.86 15.71 -6.56
CA LEU A 56 -0.71 14.82 -6.76
C LEU A 56 -0.93 13.57 -7.63
N THR A 57 -1.08 13.74 -8.95
CA THR A 57 -0.60 12.73 -9.90
C THR A 57 0.87 13.01 -10.23
N VAL A 58 1.77 12.72 -9.30
CA VAL A 58 3.21 12.62 -9.58
C VAL A 58 3.50 11.14 -9.82
N ASP A 59 3.62 10.76 -11.09
CA ASP A 59 4.24 9.52 -11.62
C ASP A 59 3.88 8.15 -11.02
N GLY A 60 2.76 7.99 -10.29
CA GLY A 60 2.43 6.68 -9.71
C GLY A 60 0.96 6.37 -9.41
N GLY A 61 0.01 7.31 -9.56
CA GLY A 61 -1.38 7.10 -9.13
C GLY A 61 -1.58 7.32 -7.63
N LEU A 62 -2.78 7.00 -7.14
CA LEU A 62 -3.16 7.26 -5.75
C LEU A 62 -2.30 6.48 -4.75
N PRO A 63 -1.77 7.13 -3.69
CA PRO A 63 -0.80 6.51 -2.81
C PRO A 63 -1.43 5.52 -1.84
N TRP A 64 -0.83 4.34 -1.76
CA TRP A 64 -0.94 3.45 -0.61
C TRP A 64 -0.05 3.96 0.52
N ASN A 65 -0.59 3.91 1.74
CA ASN A 65 0.05 4.40 2.95
C ASN A 65 0.19 3.25 3.95
N THR A 66 1.19 3.32 4.81
CA THR A 66 1.46 2.41 5.91
C THR A 66 1.55 3.22 7.19
N THR A 67 0.54 3.13 8.07
CA THR A 67 0.50 3.97 9.29
C THR A 67 0.05 3.19 10.51
N HIS A 68 0.53 3.59 11.69
CA HIS A 68 -0.13 3.22 12.95
C HIS A 68 -1.55 3.77 12.97
N THR A 69 -2.44 3.14 13.75
CA THR A 69 -3.81 3.61 13.98
C THR A 69 -3.83 5.01 14.61
N ASP A 70 -2.88 5.29 15.50
CA ASP A 70 -2.82 6.54 16.26
C ASP A 70 -1.99 7.64 15.57
N CYS A 71 -1.35 7.33 14.43
CA CYS A 71 -0.54 8.31 13.70
C CYS A 71 -1.42 9.17 12.77
N HIS A 72 -1.12 10.48 12.68
CA HIS A 72 -1.79 11.41 11.78
C HIS A 72 -1.04 11.53 10.43
N PRO A 73 -1.72 11.66 9.27
CA PRO A 73 -3.17 11.69 9.08
C PRO A 73 -3.82 10.37 9.46
N ALA A 74 -4.89 10.48 10.24
CA ALA A 74 -5.68 9.31 10.60
C ALA A 74 -6.26 8.72 9.32
N LYS A 75 -6.13 7.40 9.18
CA LYS A 75 -6.78 6.65 8.11
C LYS A 75 -8.28 6.98 8.11
N PRO A 76 -8.87 7.41 6.98
CA PRO A 76 -10.31 7.62 6.89
C PRO A 76 -11.12 6.37 7.27
N GLU A 77 -12.35 6.56 7.75
CA GLU A 77 -13.23 5.44 8.10
C GLU A 77 -13.57 4.58 6.88
N TRP A 78 -13.74 5.22 5.72
CA TRP A 78 -14.02 4.59 4.42
C TRP A 78 -12.76 4.07 3.69
N ALA A 79 -11.57 4.20 4.28
CA ALA A 79 -10.36 3.71 3.63
C ALA A 79 -10.38 2.18 3.48
N TYR A 80 -9.90 1.71 2.34
CA TYR A 80 -9.62 0.29 2.18
C TYR A 80 -8.34 -0.02 2.95
N ALA A 81 -8.44 -0.88 3.96
CA ALA A 81 -7.36 -1.11 4.93
C ALA A 81 -7.03 -2.59 5.08
N ILE A 82 -5.75 -2.90 5.11
CA ILE A 82 -5.20 -4.22 5.39
C ILE A 82 -4.43 -4.11 6.71
N PRO A 83 -4.88 -4.79 7.78
CA PRO A 83 -4.12 -4.85 9.03
C PRO A 83 -2.72 -5.43 8.79
N VAL A 84 -1.70 -4.86 9.45
CA VAL A 84 -0.30 -5.25 9.25
C VAL A 84 -0.08 -6.75 9.50
N GLU A 85 -0.69 -7.31 10.53
CA GLU A 85 -0.61 -8.74 10.87
C GLU A 85 -1.19 -9.67 9.79
N ARG A 86 -1.99 -9.14 8.87
CA ARG A 86 -2.56 -9.88 7.75
C ARG A 86 -1.71 -9.83 6.48
N ILE A 87 -0.63 -9.05 6.45
CA ILE A 87 0.22 -8.86 5.27
C ILE A 87 1.73 -9.00 5.57
N ASN A 88 2.13 -9.12 6.85
CA ASN A 88 3.52 -9.17 7.33
C ASN A 88 4.34 -10.47 7.02
N THR A 89 3.87 -11.31 6.10
CA THR A 89 4.59 -12.49 5.60
C THR A 89 4.58 -12.52 4.08
N TRP A 90 5.59 -13.13 3.44
CA TRP A 90 5.62 -13.21 1.97
C TRP A 90 4.39 -13.88 1.35
N PRO A 91 3.90 -15.03 1.87
CA PRO A 91 2.68 -15.65 1.33
C PRO A 91 1.45 -14.74 1.47
N SER A 92 1.31 -14.05 2.60
CA SER A 92 0.20 -13.11 2.81
C SER A 92 0.31 -11.89 1.89
N PHE A 93 1.51 -11.34 1.70
CA PHE A 93 1.74 -10.21 0.80
C PHE A 93 1.41 -10.56 -0.66
N LEU A 94 1.84 -11.73 -1.13
CA LEU A 94 1.49 -12.25 -2.46
C LEU A 94 -0.02 -12.51 -2.60
N HIS A 95 -0.66 -13.10 -1.57
CA HIS A 95 -2.11 -13.30 -1.55
C HIS A 95 -2.84 -11.96 -1.72
N TRP A 96 -2.49 -10.95 -0.92
CA TRP A 96 -3.11 -9.63 -1.00
C TRP A 96 -2.86 -8.94 -2.34
N THR A 97 -1.67 -9.11 -2.91
CA THR A 97 -1.36 -8.62 -4.25
C THR A 97 -2.32 -9.21 -5.28
N ALA A 98 -2.47 -10.53 -5.31
CA ALA A 98 -3.41 -11.21 -6.20
C ALA A 98 -4.88 -10.82 -5.90
N HIS A 99 -5.24 -10.64 -4.63
CA HIS A 99 -6.57 -10.17 -4.25
C HIS A 99 -6.88 -8.78 -4.81
N LEU A 100 -5.91 -7.86 -4.72
CA LEU A 100 -6.04 -6.49 -5.18
C LEU A 100 -6.06 -6.36 -6.70
N MET A 101 -5.35 -7.22 -7.43
CA MET A 101 -5.41 -7.28 -8.89
C MET A 101 -6.83 -7.53 -9.42
N ASN A 102 -7.71 -8.15 -8.62
CA ASN A 102 -9.11 -8.37 -8.99
C ASN A 102 -10.02 -7.15 -8.71
N LYS A 103 -9.48 -6.04 -8.18
CA LYS A 103 -10.23 -4.82 -7.89
C LYS A 103 -10.13 -3.88 -9.08
N GLY A 104 -11.26 -3.55 -9.69
CA GLY A 104 -11.31 -2.68 -10.87
C GLY A 104 -10.90 -1.21 -10.66
N TRP A 105 -10.43 -0.86 -9.46
CA TRP A 105 -9.88 0.45 -9.09
C TRP A 105 -8.38 0.39 -8.78
N ILE A 106 -7.74 -0.79 -8.77
CA ILE A 106 -6.31 -0.90 -8.42
C ILE A 106 -5.40 -0.21 -9.44
N GLU A 107 -5.85 -0.14 -10.70
CA GLU A 107 -5.14 0.46 -11.83
C GLU A 107 -4.91 1.97 -11.68
N VAL A 108 -5.68 2.65 -10.82
CA VAL A 108 -5.50 4.09 -10.54
C VAL A 108 -4.64 4.38 -9.31
N THR A 109 -4.05 3.34 -8.72
CA THR A 109 -3.26 3.40 -7.48
C THR A 109 -1.80 3.08 -7.76
N ASN A 110 -0.92 3.46 -6.84
CA ASN A 110 0.51 3.15 -6.92
C ASN A 110 0.87 1.77 -6.36
N TRP A 111 -0.06 0.80 -6.37
CA TRP A 111 0.16 -0.51 -5.75
C TRP A 111 1.37 -1.26 -6.33
N ASP A 112 1.60 -1.13 -7.63
CA ASP A 112 2.78 -1.67 -8.32
C ASP A 112 4.08 -1.07 -7.76
N MET A 113 4.14 0.26 -7.65
CA MET A 113 5.26 0.98 -7.08
C MET A 113 5.43 0.66 -5.60
N PHE A 114 4.34 0.50 -4.85
CA PHE A 114 4.37 0.08 -3.45
C PHE A 114 5.00 -1.32 -3.29
N ILE A 115 4.67 -2.27 -4.18
CA ILE A 115 5.31 -3.60 -4.21
C ILE A 115 6.79 -3.48 -4.52
N LEU A 116 7.15 -2.77 -5.59
CA LEU A 116 8.54 -2.62 -6.02
C LEU A 116 9.39 -1.98 -4.91
N GLN A 117 8.87 -0.94 -4.27
CA GLN A 117 9.53 -0.30 -3.12
C GLN A 117 9.68 -1.25 -1.94
N SER A 118 8.76 -2.20 -1.75
CA SER A 118 8.82 -3.18 -0.65
C SER A 118 9.87 -4.27 -0.89
N VAL A 119 10.11 -4.66 -2.14
CA VAL A 119 11.07 -5.73 -2.51
C VAL A 119 12.44 -5.20 -2.95
N GLU A 120 12.57 -3.92 -3.29
CA GLU A 120 13.84 -3.30 -3.65
C GLU A 120 14.30 -2.27 -2.58
N PRO A 121 14.78 -2.71 -1.41
CA PRO A 121 15.14 -1.79 -0.33
C PRO A 121 16.26 -0.81 -0.69
N GLN A 122 17.13 -1.14 -1.65
CA GLN A 122 18.19 -0.24 -2.11
C GLN A 122 17.69 0.96 -2.93
N ARG A 123 16.45 0.89 -3.43
CA ARG A 123 15.80 1.97 -4.19
C ARG A 123 14.59 2.54 -3.47
N GLY A 124 14.26 2.02 -2.28
CA GLY A 124 13.02 2.29 -1.57
C GLY A 124 13.07 3.46 -0.57
N ALA A 125 11.90 4.05 -0.31
CA ALA A 125 11.65 5.04 0.74
C ALA A 125 12.00 4.53 2.15
N THR A 126 12.12 5.43 3.14
CA THR A 126 12.46 5.06 4.53
C THR A 126 11.33 4.32 5.27
N SER A 127 10.10 4.36 4.73
CA SER A 127 8.89 3.81 5.33
C SER A 127 8.19 2.77 4.42
N GLY A 128 7.03 2.27 4.82
CA GLY A 128 6.26 1.25 4.10
C GLY A 128 6.57 -0.19 4.55
N LEU A 129 6.22 -1.17 3.71
CA LEU A 129 6.56 -2.58 3.96
C LEU A 129 8.01 -2.86 3.58
N ARG A 130 8.72 -3.61 4.42
CA ARG A 130 10.15 -3.89 4.26
C ARG A 130 10.46 -5.35 4.59
N PRO A 131 11.44 -5.97 3.93
CA PRO A 131 11.90 -7.29 4.32
C PRO A 131 12.53 -7.22 5.71
N ALA A 132 12.09 -8.09 6.63
CA ALA A 132 12.68 -8.21 7.96
C ALA A 132 14.16 -8.59 7.90
N ARG A 133 14.56 -9.32 6.84
CA ARG A 133 15.93 -9.74 6.58
C ARG A 133 16.29 -9.43 5.12
N PRO A 134 16.99 -8.31 4.84
CA PRO A 134 17.34 -7.90 3.48
C PRO A 134 18.13 -8.96 2.70
N GLN A 135 18.92 -9.78 3.40
CA GLN A 135 19.69 -10.90 2.84
C GLN A 135 18.80 -11.96 2.18
N GLY A 136 17.51 -12.05 2.54
CA GLY A 136 16.55 -12.95 1.89
C GLY A 136 16.13 -12.52 0.50
N LEU A 137 16.43 -11.27 0.10
CA LEU A 137 16.18 -10.73 -1.24
C LEU A 137 17.45 -10.58 -2.08
N GLU A 138 18.61 -11.06 -1.61
CA GLU A 138 19.81 -11.22 -2.45
C GLU A 138 19.65 -12.38 -3.45
N PHE A 139 18.52 -12.39 -4.15
CA PHE A 139 18.23 -13.30 -5.25
C PHE A 139 18.85 -12.71 -6.52
N ARG A 140 20.15 -12.94 -6.72
CA ARG A 140 20.79 -12.76 -8.03
C ARG A 140 20.18 -13.77 -9.01
N GLY A 141 19.11 -13.40 -9.72
CA GLY A 141 18.66 -14.14 -10.92
C GLY A 141 17.20 -14.55 -11.04
N ILE A 142 16.22 -13.78 -10.53
CA ILE A 142 14.83 -13.96 -10.97
C ILE A 142 14.56 -13.04 -12.16
N GLY A 143 14.23 -13.62 -13.32
CA GLY A 143 13.75 -12.90 -14.51
C GLY A 143 14.80 -12.39 -15.50
N GLN A 144 16.03 -12.94 -15.49
CA GLN A 144 16.95 -12.78 -16.63
C GLN A 144 16.58 -13.71 -17.78
#